data_AF-A0A9D0HDN0-F1
#
_entry.id   AF-A0A9D0HDN0-F1
#
_cell.length_a   1.000
_cell.length_b   1.000
_cell.length_c   1.000
_cell.angle_alpha   90.00
_cell.angle_beta   90.00
_cell.angle_gamma   90.00
#
_symmetry.space_group_name_H-M   'P 1'
#
loop_
_entity.id
_entity.type
_entity.pdbx_description
1 polymer ?
#
loop_
_entity_poly.entity_id
_entity_poly.type
_entity_poly.pdbx_seq_one_letter_code
_entity_poly.pdbx_strand_id
1 'polypeptide(L)'
;MRSGRLIYRGQAYRLVSRDELERGSYGAEVHCNGHEDMAALLRKLAQEPANVEMMRRIIPQLSLNQSNLAKTLSDALCLSVEGIAPLTLVRELVPLLPPCKITISGAKTLSSVSWGETNGIYPTAQNLYHPNKWDVTKLCQLQKARAAVHEVAKRNDRVHRSTRFRNLLERRLRPYHCTENFPPVDAEITPEVRWFYLSSLPHGPEQHPGLGQASTIAKSYGPFHAVGGGDAGKGKIYIHFYRTSSTH
;
A
#
# COMPACT_ATOMS: atom_id res chain seq x y z
N MET A 1 -6.48 10.75 31.47
CA MET A 1 -6.39 9.35 31.00
C MET A 1 -5.92 9.33 29.55
N ARG A 2 -4.95 8.47 29.21
CA ARG A 2 -4.36 8.39 27.88
C ARG A 2 -5.22 7.50 26.98
N SER A 3 -5.68 8.03 25.85
CA SER A 3 -6.48 7.30 24.86
C SER A 3 -5.59 6.35 24.05
N GLY A 4 -6.00 5.09 23.91
CA GLY A 4 -5.33 4.05 23.10
C GLY A 4 -6.01 3.82 21.75
N ARG A 5 -5.26 3.35 20.74
CA ARG A 5 -5.70 3.08 19.36
C ARG A 5 -5.25 1.68 18.96
N LEU A 6 -6.12 0.86 18.38
CA LEU A 6 -5.76 -0.47 17.85
C LEU A 6 -5.54 -0.39 16.34
N ILE A 7 -4.39 -0.85 15.85
CA ILE A 7 -3.99 -0.84 14.44
C ILE A 7 -3.73 -2.28 13.99
N TYR A 8 -4.37 -2.74 12.90
CA TYR A 8 -4.07 -4.05 12.30
C TYR A 8 -3.10 -3.91 11.13
N ARG A 9 -2.06 -4.75 11.08
CA ARG A 9 -1.07 -4.78 9.99
C ARG A 9 -0.74 -6.22 9.57
N GLY A 10 -1.59 -6.81 8.73
CA GLY A 10 -1.31 -8.03 7.95
C GLY A 10 -1.20 -9.35 8.74
N GLN A 11 -0.38 -9.38 9.79
CA GLN A 11 -0.17 -10.52 10.69
C GLN A 11 -0.09 -10.13 12.17
N ALA A 12 -0.08 -8.84 12.51
CA ALA A 12 0.01 -8.37 13.90
C ALA A 12 -0.94 -7.20 14.15
N TYR A 13 -1.29 -7.00 15.42
CA TYR A 13 -2.08 -5.87 15.88
C TYR A 13 -1.23 -5.00 16.81
N ARG A 14 -1.45 -3.69 16.81
CA ARG A 14 -0.68 -2.74 17.61
C ARG A 14 -1.60 -1.87 18.42
N LEU A 15 -1.31 -1.74 19.71
CA LEU A 15 -2.01 -0.78 20.58
C LEU A 15 -1.11 0.44 20.73
N VAL A 16 -1.59 1.61 20.32
CA VAL A 16 -0.83 2.86 20.26
C VAL A 16 -1.57 3.94 21.02
N SER A 17 -0.95 4.60 21.99
CA SER A 17 -1.58 5.77 22.60
C SER A 17 -1.63 6.96 21.64
N ARG A 18 -2.55 7.90 21.89
CA ARG A 18 -2.67 9.13 21.09
C ARG A 18 -1.35 9.91 21.01
N ASP A 19 -0.67 10.06 22.14
CA ASP A 19 0.61 10.78 22.22
C ASP A 19 1.72 10.06 21.44
N GLU A 20 1.71 8.72 21.41
CA GLU A 20 2.65 7.94 20.60
C GLU A 20 2.40 8.14 19.10
N LEU A 21 1.14 8.12 18.66
CA LEU A 21 0.82 8.29 17.25
C LEU A 21 1.15 9.70 16.74
N GLU A 22 0.86 10.74 17.53
CA GLU A 22 1.19 12.13 17.21
C GLU A 22 2.71 12.37 17.11
N ARG A 23 3.51 11.53 17.79
CA ARG A 23 4.98 11.53 17.71
C ARG A 23 5.54 10.58 16.65
N GLY A 24 4.68 9.93 15.85
CA GLY A 24 5.10 8.94 14.86
C GLY A 24 5.63 7.63 15.47
N SER A 25 5.39 7.39 16.76
CA SER A 25 5.65 6.12 17.44
C SER A 25 4.51 5.15 17.18
N TYR A 26 4.85 3.87 16.99
CA TYR A 26 3.91 2.84 16.58
C TYR A 26 3.42 1.96 17.74
N GLY A 27 3.57 2.43 18.98
CA GLY A 27 3.09 1.78 20.21
C GLY A 27 3.70 0.40 20.47
N ALA A 28 3.12 -0.32 21.42
CA ALA A 28 3.51 -1.69 21.73
C ALA A 28 2.93 -2.65 20.68
N GLU A 29 3.81 -3.47 20.09
CA GLU A 29 3.40 -4.52 19.17
C GLU A 29 2.80 -5.69 19.94
N VAL A 30 1.52 -5.97 19.68
CA VAL A 30 0.84 -7.13 20.25
C VAL A 30 0.83 -8.21 19.18
N HIS A 31 1.73 -9.17 19.36
CA HIS A 31 1.76 -10.37 18.53
C HIS A 31 0.63 -11.29 18.98
N CYS A 32 -0.32 -11.54 18.08
CA CYS A 32 -1.32 -12.58 18.26
C CYS A 32 -0.99 -13.70 17.27
N ASN A 33 -0.81 -14.94 17.73
CA ASN A 33 -0.43 -16.06 16.87
C ASN A 33 -1.61 -16.67 16.10
N GLY A 34 -2.75 -15.97 16.06
CA GLY A 34 -3.95 -16.43 15.36
C GLY A 34 -5.21 -15.72 15.82
N HIS A 35 -6.34 -16.16 15.26
CA HIS A 35 -7.66 -15.59 15.58
C HIS A 35 -8.08 -15.85 17.03
N GLU A 36 -7.65 -16.95 17.65
CA GLU A 36 -7.96 -17.28 19.04
C GLU A 36 -7.23 -16.36 20.03
N ASP A 37 -5.94 -16.11 19.83
CA ASP A 37 -5.15 -15.15 20.63
C ASP A 37 -5.73 -13.74 20.52
N MET A 38 -6.17 -13.36 19.31
CA MET A 38 -6.85 -12.10 19.10
C MET A 38 -8.20 -12.05 19.82
N ALA A 39 -9.03 -13.09 19.71
CA ALA A 39 -10.28 -13.17 20.44
C ALA A 39 -10.06 -13.09 21.96
N ALA A 40 -9.01 -13.73 22.49
CA ALA A 40 -8.65 -13.66 23.91
C ALA A 40 -8.22 -12.24 24.33
N LEU A 41 -7.39 -11.57 23.53
CA LEU A 41 -6.99 -10.18 23.76
C LEU A 41 -8.20 -9.25 23.76
N LEU A 42 -9.09 -9.39 22.78
CA LEU A 42 -10.29 -8.58 22.65
C LEU A 42 -11.32 -8.86 23.74
N ARG A 43 -11.45 -10.12 24.21
CA ARG A 43 -12.24 -10.46 25.41
C ARG A 43 -11.67 -9.79 26.64
N LYS A 44 -10.34 -9.79 26.82
CA LYS A 44 -9.68 -9.10 27.93
C LYS A 44 -9.87 -7.59 27.87
N LEU A 45 -9.82 -7.00 26.68
CA LEU A 45 -10.14 -5.58 26.48
C LEU A 45 -11.62 -5.28 26.74
N ALA A 46 -12.54 -6.18 26.37
CA ALA A 46 -13.98 -6.06 26.60
C ALA A 46 -14.40 -6.25 28.07
N GLN A 47 -13.53 -6.82 28.92
CA GLN A 47 -13.71 -6.85 30.37
C GLN A 47 -13.57 -5.46 31.00
N GLU A 48 -12.95 -4.51 30.30
CA GLU A 48 -12.94 -3.10 30.71
C GLU A 48 -14.18 -2.40 30.12
N PRO A 49 -15.12 -1.90 30.95
CA PRO A 49 -16.36 -1.28 30.49
C PRO A 49 -16.16 -0.13 29.48
N ALA A 50 -15.04 0.61 29.60
CA ALA A 50 -14.69 1.73 28.72
C ALA A 50 -14.45 1.32 27.25
N ASN A 51 -14.13 0.05 26.98
CA ASN A 51 -13.80 -0.43 25.63
C ASN A 51 -15.01 -1.05 24.92
N VAL A 52 -16.10 -1.33 25.64
CA VAL A 52 -17.28 -2.07 25.15
C VAL A 52 -17.97 -1.35 23.98
N GLU A 53 -18.15 -0.03 24.11
CA GLU A 53 -18.82 0.79 23.08
C GLU A 53 -17.98 0.93 21.81
N MET A 54 -16.65 1.02 21.95
CA MET A 54 -15.73 0.97 20.80
C MET A 54 -15.84 -0.37 20.06
N MET A 55 -15.85 -1.46 20.82
CA MET A 55 -15.92 -2.81 20.26
C MET A 55 -17.24 -3.05 19.51
N ARG A 56 -18.37 -2.52 20.01
CA ARG A 56 -19.67 -2.55 19.32
C ARG A 56 -19.63 -1.86 17.94
N ARG A 57 -18.85 -0.79 17.79
CA ARG A 57 -18.70 -0.07 16.51
C ARG A 57 -17.82 -0.81 15.48
N ILE A 58 -16.92 -1.67 15.95
CA ILE A 58 -15.98 -2.42 15.10
C ILE A 58 -16.59 -3.72 14.59
N ILE A 59 -17.49 -4.35 15.35
CA ILE A 59 -18.15 -5.62 14.97
C ILE A 59 -18.77 -5.60 13.56
N PRO A 60 -19.55 -4.56 13.16
CA PRO A 60 -20.11 -4.49 11.80
C PRO A 60 -19.05 -4.38 10.70
N GLN A 61 -17.86 -3.88 11.02
CA GLN A 61 -16.74 -3.77 10.06
C GLN A 61 -15.98 -5.09 9.94
N LEU A 62 -15.91 -5.85 11.03
CA LEU A 62 -15.32 -7.18 11.04
C LEU A 62 -16.23 -8.23 10.39
N SER A 63 -17.56 -8.09 10.50
CA SER A 63 -18.51 -9.04 9.92
C SER A 63 -18.44 -9.12 8.38
N LEU A 64 -18.00 -8.04 7.73
CA LEU A 64 -17.81 -7.96 6.27
C LEU A 64 -16.65 -8.82 5.75
N ASN A 65 -15.64 -9.09 6.56
CA ASN A 65 -14.40 -9.76 6.11
C ASN A 65 -14.00 -10.97 6.98
N GLN A 66 -14.51 -11.11 8.20
CA GLN A 66 -14.15 -12.14 9.19
C GLN A 66 -15.33 -12.48 10.12
N SER A 67 -16.34 -13.17 9.59
CA SER A 67 -17.61 -13.49 10.28
C SER A 67 -17.44 -14.20 11.63
N ASN A 68 -16.47 -15.11 11.76
CA ASN A 68 -16.22 -15.86 13.01
C ASN A 68 -15.67 -14.98 14.14
N LEU A 69 -14.82 -14.00 13.81
CA LEU A 69 -14.28 -13.05 14.79
C LEU A 69 -15.36 -12.06 15.24
N ALA A 70 -16.16 -11.57 14.29
CA ALA A 70 -17.28 -10.67 14.58
C ALA A 70 -18.31 -11.33 15.53
N LYS A 71 -18.66 -12.60 15.28
CA LYS A 71 -19.53 -13.39 16.15
C LYS A 71 -18.97 -13.52 17.56
N THR A 72 -17.70 -13.93 17.68
CA THR A 72 -17.02 -14.11 18.97
C THR A 72 -16.98 -12.83 19.82
N LEU A 73 -16.84 -11.67 19.17
CA LEU A 73 -16.86 -10.37 19.84
C LEU A 73 -18.26 -9.94 20.24
N SER A 74 -19.25 -10.17 19.38
CA SER A 74 -20.65 -9.90 19.69
C SER A 74 -21.09 -10.67 20.94
N ASP A 75 -20.72 -11.95 21.02
CA ASP A 75 -21.04 -12.80 22.17
C ASP A 75 -20.38 -12.30 23.47
N ALA A 76 -19.15 -11.75 23.38
CA ALA A 76 -18.42 -11.22 24.52
C ALA A 76 -18.96 -9.88 25.06
N LEU A 77 -19.56 -9.04 24.21
CA LEU A 77 -20.06 -7.70 24.57
C LEU A 77 -21.50 -7.67 25.11
N CYS A 78 -22.22 -8.79 25.03
CA CYS A 78 -23.54 -8.93 25.63
C CYS A 78 -23.51 -8.98 27.18
N LEU A 79 -22.31 -9.05 27.79
CA LEU A 79 -22.13 -9.27 29.23
C LEU A 79 -21.70 -8.03 30.04
N SER A 80 -21.56 -6.84 29.45
CA SER A 80 -21.03 -5.67 30.16
C SER A 80 -21.85 -4.39 29.91
N VAL A 81 -22.32 -3.76 31.00
CA VAL A 81 -23.07 -2.50 30.97
C VAL A 81 -22.51 -1.52 32.02
N GLU A 82 -22.48 -0.26 31.60
CA GLU A 82 -22.39 1.02 32.34
C GLU A 82 -21.01 1.68 32.60
N GLY A 83 -20.91 2.93 32.09
CA GLY A 83 -20.07 3.99 32.67
C GLY A 83 -18.91 4.55 31.83
N ILE A 84 -19.14 5.72 31.20
CA ILE A 84 -18.18 6.82 30.91
C ILE A 84 -17.23 6.72 29.67
N ALA A 85 -17.22 7.85 28.93
CA ALA A 85 -16.31 8.41 27.90
C ALA A 85 -15.90 7.58 26.65
N PRO A 86 -16.28 8.02 25.42
CA PRO A 86 -15.97 7.30 24.18
C PRO A 86 -14.53 7.54 23.67
N LEU A 87 -13.83 6.46 23.31
CA LEU A 87 -12.68 6.51 22.41
C LEU A 87 -13.15 6.87 20.98
N THR A 88 -12.55 7.89 20.37
CA THR A 88 -12.86 8.29 18.99
C THR A 88 -12.05 7.44 18.00
N LEU A 89 -12.74 6.60 17.23
CA LEU A 89 -12.16 5.85 16.12
C LEU A 89 -11.79 6.84 15.00
N VAL A 90 -10.49 7.08 14.81
CA VAL A 90 -10.00 7.85 13.68
C VAL A 90 -9.25 6.88 12.74
N ARG A 91 -9.98 6.48 11.69
CA ARG A 91 -9.54 6.10 10.34
C ARG A 91 -9.79 4.64 9.90
N GLU A 92 -10.37 4.57 8.71
CA GLU A 92 -10.71 3.40 7.88
C GLU A 92 -9.63 2.32 7.80
N LEU A 93 -10.07 1.07 7.97
CA LEU A 93 -9.45 -0.11 7.38
C LEU A 93 -9.35 0.12 5.88
N VAL A 94 -8.14 0.38 5.38
CA VAL A 94 -7.88 0.28 3.94
C VAL A 94 -8.30 -1.14 3.55
N PRO A 95 -9.28 -1.32 2.65
CA PRO A 95 -9.73 -2.65 2.27
C PRO A 95 -8.51 -3.44 1.79
N LEU A 96 -8.34 -4.64 2.33
CA LEU A 96 -7.31 -5.58 1.91
C LEU A 96 -7.48 -5.76 0.40
N LEU A 97 -6.63 -5.11 -0.39
CA LEU A 97 -6.60 -5.35 -1.83
C LEU A 97 -6.34 -6.85 -2.00
N PRO A 98 -7.15 -7.55 -2.81
CA PRO A 98 -6.88 -8.96 -3.10
C PRO A 98 -5.42 -9.08 -3.58
N PRO A 99 -4.70 -10.14 -3.16
CA PRO A 99 -3.28 -10.27 -3.46
C PRO A 99 -3.08 -10.23 -4.98
N CYS A 100 -2.15 -9.40 -5.43
CA CYS A 100 -1.85 -9.24 -6.84
C CYS A 100 -1.25 -10.53 -7.35
N LYS A 101 -2.03 -11.27 -8.14
CA LYS A 101 -1.66 -12.59 -8.64
C LYS A 101 -0.62 -12.43 -9.74
N ILE A 102 0.59 -12.91 -9.49
CA ILE A 102 1.66 -12.92 -10.48
C ILE A 102 1.76 -14.31 -11.09
N THR A 103 1.53 -14.38 -12.40
CA THR A 103 1.68 -15.63 -13.16
C THR A 103 3.09 -15.69 -13.75
N ILE A 104 3.85 -16.72 -13.37
CA ILE A 104 5.23 -16.93 -13.82
C ILE A 104 5.34 -17.90 -15.02
N SER A 105 4.27 -18.62 -15.35
CA SER A 105 4.20 -19.58 -16.46
C SER A 105 3.49 -19.00 -17.69
N GLY A 106 3.73 -19.64 -18.84
CA GLY A 106 3.14 -19.28 -20.13
C GLY A 106 3.88 -18.18 -20.89
N ALA A 107 3.50 -17.97 -22.15
CA ALA A 107 3.95 -16.81 -22.92
C ALA A 107 3.39 -15.53 -22.27
N LYS A 108 4.26 -14.55 -22.04
CA LYS A 108 3.93 -13.28 -21.40
C LYS A 108 4.57 -12.11 -22.13
N THR A 109 3.79 -11.05 -22.32
CA THR A 109 4.17 -9.85 -23.04
C THR A 109 4.87 -8.90 -22.07
N LEU A 110 6.17 -8.69 -22.28
CA LEU A 110 6.92 -7.73 -21.48
C LEU A 110 6.47 -6.31 -21.83
N SER A 111 6.08 -5.52 -20.82
CA SER A 111 6.00 -4.08 -21.00
C SER A 111 7.42 -3.50 -21.03
N SER A 112 7.90 -3.16 -22.23
CA SER A 112 9.24 -2.57 -22.39
C SER A 112 9.40 -1.21 -21.68
N VAL A 113 8.31 -0.45 -21.53
CA VAL A 113 8.32 0.80 -20.76
C VAL A 113 8.39 0.53 -19.26
N SER A 114 7.50 -0.30 -18.71
CA SER A 114 7.56 -0.67 -17.28
C SER A 114 8.93 -1.24 -16.91
N TRP A 115 9.51 -2.07 -17.78
CA TRP A 115 10.85 -2.58 -17.60
C TRP A 115 11.90 -1.46 -17.68
N GLY A 116 11.88 -0.63 -18.72
CA GLY A 116 12.83 0.46 -18.88
C GLY A 116 12.84 1.44 -17.71
N GLU A 117 11.67 1.88 -17.28
CA GLU A 117 11.49 2.95 -16.29
C GLU A 117 11.61 2.46 -14.85
N THR A 118 11.21 1.20 -14.58
CA THR A 118 11.04 0.73 -13.19
C THR A 118 11.81 -0.55 -12.88
N ASN A 119 12.65 -1.05 -13.78
CA ASN A 119 13.64 -2.06 -13.42
C ASN A 119 14.61 -1.46 -12.39
N GLY A 120 14.92 -2.22 -11.35
CA GLY A 120 15.67 -1.73 -10.19
C GLY A 120 14.83 -1.07 -9.10
N ILE A 121 13.50 -1.01 -9.26
CA ILE A 121 12.56 -0.61 -8.20
C ILE A 121 11.90 -1.84 -7.59
N TYR A 122 11.93 -1.92 -6.28
CA TYR A 122 11.48 -3.06 -5.47
C TYR A 122 10.44 -2.62 -4.44
N PRO A 123 9.54 -3.53 -4.00
CA PRO A 123 8.54 -3.21 -2.99
C PRO A 123 9.14 -2.65 -1.69
N THR A 124 10.24 -3.25 -1.23
CA THR A 124 10.95 -2.89 0.01
C THR A 124 12.47 -3.05 -0.18
N ALA A 125 13.26 -2.55 0.77
CA ALA A 125 14.72 -2.66 0.74
C ALA A 125 15.21 -4.08 1.09
N GLN A 126 14.38 -4.85 1.81
CA GLN A 126 14.67 -6.23 2.20
C GLN A 126 14.28 -7.19 1.09
N ASN A 127 15.00 -8.31 0.98
CA ASN A 127 14.64 -9.40 0.08
C ASN A 127 14.53 -9.00 -1.41
N LEU A 128 15.32 -8.03 -1.88
CA LEU A 128 15.25 -7.45 -3.23
C LEU A 128 15.07 -8.49 -4.34
N TYR A 129 15.80 -9.60 -4.29
CA TYR A 129 15.77 -10.65 -5.33
C TYR A 129 14.99 -11.91 -4.90
N HIS A 130 14.16 -11.82 -3.86
CA HIS A 130 13.38 -12.93 -3.32
C HIS A 130 11.89 -12.58 -3.27
N PRO A 131 11.18 -12.66 -4.41
CA PRO A 131 9.81 -12.18 -4.50
C PRO A 131 8.80 -12.89 -3.59
N ASN A 132 9.06 -14.15 -3.23
CA ASN A 132 8.27 -14.91 -2.26
C ASN A 132 8.36 -14.36 -0.81
N LYS A 133 9.28 -13.44 -0.55
CA LYS A 133 9.48 -12.77 0.76
C LYS A 133 9.16 -11.27 0.70
N TRP A 134 8.58 -10.78 -0.39
CA TRP A 134 8.18 -9.38 -0.49
C TRP A 134 6.92 -9.08 0.31
N ASP A 135 6.83 -7.85 0.81
CA ASP A 135 5.58 -7.32 1.36
C ASP A 135 4.53 -7.29 0.24
N VAL A 136 3.47 -8.10 0.40
CA VAL A 136 2.44 -8.31 -0.62
C VAL A 136 1.67 -7.02 -0.92
N THR A 137 1.41 -6.19 0.10
CA THR A 137 0.72 -4.90 -0.08
C THR A 137 1.58 -3.95 -0.89
N LYS A 138 2.87 -3.84 -0.59
CA LYS A 138 3.83 -3.02 -1.34
C LYS A 138 4.06 -3.54 -2.75
N LEU A 139 4.10 -4.86 -2.94
CA LEU A 139 4.14 -5.48 -4.25
C LEU A 139 2.93 -5.08 -5.08
N CYS A 140 1.73 -5.15 -4.50
CA CYS A 140 0.52 -4.72 -5.17
C CYS A 140 0.55 -3.25 -5.58
N GLN A 141 0.97 -2.36 -4.67
CA GLN A 141 1.14 -0.94 -4.99
C GLN A 141 2.14 -0.74 -6.14
N LEU A 142 3.25 -1.48 -6.16
CA LEU A 142 4.23 -1.40 -7.23
C LEU A 142 3.66 -1.92 -8.56
N GLN A 143 2.86 -2.98 -8.56
CA GLN A 143 2.18 -3.48 -9.75
C GLN A 143 1.16 -2.47 -10.31
N LYS A 144 0.40 -1.80 -9.43
CA LYS A 144 -0.47 -0.68 -9.84
C LYS A 144 0.32 0.46 -10.46
N ALA A 145 1.43 0.85 -9.84
CA ALA A 145 2.31 1.89 -10.37
C ALA A 145 2.86 1.50 -11.75
N ARG A 146 3.27 0.24 -11.96
CA ARG A 146 3.75 -0.28 -13.25
C ARG A 146 2.66 -0.33 -14.32
N ALA A 147 1.44 -0.69 -13.94
CA ALA A 147 0.27 -0.62 -14.81
C ALA A 147 0.01 0.82 -15.28
N ALA A 148 0.06 1.77 -14.34
CA ALA A 148 -0.08 3.20 -14.62
C ALA A 148 1.06 3.74 -15.51
N VAL A 149 2.33 3.37 -15.24
CA VAL A 149 3.48 3.72 -16.10
C VAL A 149 3.23 3.22 -17.53
N HIS A 150 2.84 1.95 -17.68
CA HIS A 150 2.56 1.36 -18.99
C HIS A 150 1.44 2.11 -19.73
N GLU A 151 0.35 2.44 -19.05
CA GLU A 151 -0.79 3.12 -19.63
C GLU A 151 -0.48 4.56 -20.04
N VAL A 152 0.14 5.34 -19.14
CA VAL A 152 0.51 6.73 -19.40
C VAL A 152 1.55 6.84 -20.52
N ALA A 153 2.46 5.86 -20.61
CA ALA A 153 3.45 5.76 -21.68
C ALA A 153 2.88 5.50 -23.08
N LYS A 154 1.60 5.13 -23.22
CA LYS A 154 0.93 5.07 -24.53
C LYS A 154 0.65 6.47 -25.08
N ARG A 155 0.65 7.49 -24.22
CA ARG A 155 0.26 8.88 -24.50
C ARG A 155 1.45 9.84 -24.43
N ASN A 156 2.62 9.32 -24.07
CA ASN A 156 3.88 10.03 -23.90
C ASN A 156 4.96 9.38 -24.75
N ASP A 157 5.54 10.16 -25.65
CA ASP A 157 6.63 9.77 -26.55
C ASP A 157 8.00 9.78 -25.85
N ARG A 158 8.15 10.53 -24.76
CA ARG A 158 9.39 10.68 -23.97
C ARG A 158 9.43 9.70 -22.80
N VAL A 159 9.45 8.42 -23.12
CA VAL A 159 9.60 7.33 -22.14
C VAL A 159 10.75 6.41 -22.52
N HIS A 160 11.56 6.04 -21.54
CA HIS A 160 12.62 5.06 -21.69
C HIS A 160 12.02 3.66 -21.86
N ARG A 161 12.43 2.97 -22.93
CA ARG A 161 11.99 1.61 -23.25
C ARG A 161 13.19 0.69 -23.27
N SER A 162 13.05 -0.48 -22.64
CA SER A 162 14.09 -1.51 -22.68
C SER A 162 13.48 -2.90 -22.71
N THR A 163 14.12 -3.81 -23.43
CA THR A 163 13.84 -5.25 -23.43
C THR A 163 15.07 -6.06 -23.03
N ARG A 164 16.18 -5.38 -22.70
CA ARG A 164 17.45 -6.00 -22.37
C ARG A 164 17.47 -6.40 -20.89
N PHE A 165 17.98 -7.59 -20.63
CA PHE A 165 18.22 -8.11 -19.28
C PHE A 165 19.72 -8.13 -19.03
N ARG A 166 20.19 -7.59 -17.91
CA ARG A 166 21.63 -7.54 -17.63
C ARG A 166 22.16 -8.84 -17.07
N ASN A 167 21.33 -9.58 -16.33
CA ASN A 167 21.76 -10.80 -15.64
C ASN A 167 20.57 -11.76 -15.37
N LEU A 168 20.89 -12.97 -14.90
CA LEU A 168 19.91 -14.01 -14.57
C LEU A 168 18.95 -13.60 -13.44
N LEU A 169 19.41 -12.80 -12.48
CA LEU A 169 18.56 -12.31 -11.39
C LEU A 169 17.46 -11.40 -11.92
N GLU A 170 17.79 -10.45 -12.80
CA GLU A 170 16.80 -9.59 -13.47
C GLU A 170 15.81 -10.40 -14.31
N ARG A 171 16.27 -11.44 -15.02
CA ARG A 171 15.36 -12.33 -15.78
C ARG A 171 14.30 -12.99 -14.89
N ARG A 172 14.63 -13.34 -13.65
CA ARG A 172 13.64 -13.88 -12.68
C ARG A 172 12.57 -12.85 -12.29
N LEU A 173 12.86 -11.56 -12.42
CA LEU A 173 11.93 -10.48 -12.13
C LEU A 173 11.06 -10.09 -13.32
N ARG A 174 11.33 -10.62 -14.52
CA ARG A 174 10.55 -10.37 -15.74
C ARG A 174 9.04 -10.51 -15.55
N PRO A 175 8.49 -11.54 -14.87
CA PRO A 175 7.05 -11.70 -14.72
C PRO A 175 6.37 -10.48 -14.07
N TYR A 176 7.08 -9.72 -13.25
CA TYR A 176 6.56 -8.55 -12.55
C TYR A 176 6.47 -7.27 -13.41
N HIS A 177 6.81 -7.37 -14.69
CA HIS A 177 6.70 -6.31 -15.70
C HIS A 177 5.91 -6.76 -16.93
N CYS A 178 5.29 -7.94 -16.88
CA CYS A 178 4.44 -8.43 -17.96
C CYS A 178 3.03 -7.86 -17.85
N THR A 179 2.46 -7.41 -18.97
CA THR A 179 1.16 -6.72 -18.99
C THR A 179 0.02 -7.59 -18.49
N GLU A 180 0.08 -8.91 -18.68
CA GLU A 180 -0.93 -9.84 -18.19
C GLU A 180 -0.95 -9.98 -16.65
N ASN A 181 0.09 -9.49 -15.96
CA ASN A 181 0.16 -9.48 -14.51
C ASN A 181 -0.16 -8.09 -13.92
N PHE A 182 -0.44 -7.10 -14.76
CA PHE A 182 -0.82 -5.77 -14.29
C PHE A 182 -2.28 -5.76 -13.81
N PRO A 183 -2.56 -5.21 -12.62
CA PRO A 183 -3.92 -4.97 -12.19
C PRO A 183 -4.56 -3.86 -13.05
N PRO A 184 -5.90 -3.68 -12.97
CA PRO A 184 -6.54 -2.49 -13.50
C PRO A 184 -5.88 -1.22 -12.96
N VAL A 185 -5.76 -0.22 -13.83
CA VAL A 185 -5.21 1.09 -13.47
C VAL A 185 -6.20 1.82 -12.55
N ASP A 186 -5.71 2.53 -11.54
CA ASP A 186 -6.56 3.30 -10.64
C ASP A 186 -7.30 4.43 -11.39
N ALA A 187 -8.51 4.79 -10.95
CA ALA A 187 -9.40 5.73 -11.64
C ALA A 187 -8.82 7.15 -11.78
N GLU A 188 -7.88 7.52 -10.92
CA GLU A 188 -7.20 8.82 -10.97
C GLU A 188 -6.22 8.93 -12.15
N ILE A 189 -5.85 7.83 -12.81
CA ILE A 189 -5.03 7.82 -14.02
C ILE A 189 -5.93 7.98 -15.25
N THR A 190 -6.56 9.14 -15.34
CA THR A 190 -7.46 9.52 -16.44
C THR A 190 -6.69 9.79 -17.75
N PRO A 191 -7.36 9.96 -18.91
CA PRO A 191 -6.71 10.29 -20.19
C PRO A 191 -5.79 11.53 -20.16
N GLU A 192 -6.08 12.51 -19.31
CA GLU A 192 -5.32 13.76 -19.15
C GLU A 192 -4.01 13.57 -18.39
N VAL A 193 -3.85 12.44 -17.70
CA VAL A 193 -2.59 12.05 -17.07
C VAL A 193 -1.67 11.50 -18.16
N ARG A 194 -0.66 12.31 -18.53
CA ARG A 194 0.26 12.01 -19.63
C ARG A 194 1.72 11.91 -19.20
N TRP A 195 2.05 12.25 -17.96
CA TRP A 195 3.44 12.25 -17.50
C TRP A 195 3.58 11.54 -16.18
N PHE A 196 4.77 11.00 -15.93
CA PHE A 196 5.14 10.49 -14.63
C PHE A 196 6.59 10.84 -14.34
N TYR A 197 6.93 10.93 -13.06
CA TYR A 197 8.26 11.24 -12.58
C TYR A 197 8.62 10.37 -11.37
N LEU A 198 9.86 9.93 -11.35
CA LEU A 198 10.44 9.14 -10.26
C LEU A 198 11.17 10.08 -9.31
N SER A 199 10.74 10.13 -8.06
CA SER A 199 11.21 11.11 -7.07
C SER A 199 11.60 10.46 -5.76
N SER A 200 12.55 11.05 -5.04
CA SER A 200 12.86 10.70 -3.65
C SER A 200 11.89 11.34 -2.64
N LEU A 201 11.08 12.31 -3.08
CA LEU A 201 10.17 13.07 -2.23
C LEU A 201 8.77 12.42 -2.18
N PRO A 202 8.13 12.33 -1.00
CA PRO A 202 6.82 11.68 -0.87
C PRO A 202 5.65 12.42 -1.55
N HIS A 203 5.78 13.73 -1.72
CA HIS A 203 4.69 14.61 -2.18
C HIS A 203 5.09 15.44 -3.39
N GLY A 204 6.14 15.05 -4.14
CA GLY A 204 6.64 15.96 -5.16
C GLY A 204 7.76 15.40 -6.02
N PRO A 205 8.26 16.21 -6.96
CA PRO A 205 8.07 17.65 -7.07
C PRO A 205 6.62 18.07 -7.42
N GLU A 206 6.17 19.23 -6.95
CA GLU A 206 4.79 19.72 -7.18
C GLU A 206 4.48 19.88 -8.67
N GLN A 207 5.49 20.29 -9.43
CA GLN A 207 5.46 20.36 -10.88
C GLN A 207 6.36 19.28 -11.49
N HIS A 208 5.98 18.77 -12.66
CA HIS A 208 6.79 17.82 -13.39
C HIS A 208 8.08 18.50 -13.89
N PRO A 209 9.28 18.04 -13.52
CA PRO A 209 10.53 18.75 -13.80
C PRO A 209 10.81 19.01 -15.28
N GLY A 210 10.30 18.14 -16.16
CA GLY A 210 10.54 18.22 -17.60
C GLY A 210 9.48 18.97 -18.42
N LEU A 211 8.44 19.58 -17.83
CA LEU A 211 7.32 20.14 -18.60
C LEU A 211 7.34 21.66 -18.81
N GLY A 212 8.07 22.44 -18.00
CA GLY A 212 8.14 23.89 -18.16
C GLY A 212 6.80 24.64 -18.05
N GLN A 213 5.72 23.94 -17.69
CA GLN A 213 4.35 24.46 -17.57
C GLN A 213 3.70 23.91 -16.30
N ALA A 214 2.64 24.58 -15.84
CA ALA A 214 1.93 24.18 -14.64
C ALA A 214 1.34 22.76 -14.78
N SER A 215 1.66 21.91 -13.82
CA SER A 215 1.17 20.53 -13.74
C SER A 215 0.79 20.19 -12.32
N THR A 216 -0.14 19.26 -12.14
CA THR A 216 -0.58 18.78 -10.83
C THR A 216 -0.43 17.27 -10.74
N ILE A 217 -0.08 16.78 -9.56
CA ILE A 217 -0.04 15.34 -9.27
C ILE A 217 -1.47 14.81 -9.24
N ALA A 218 -1.78 13.87 -10.13
CA ALA A 218 -3.02 13.12 -10.11
C ALA A 218 -2.96 11.94 -9.14
N LYS A 219 -1.81 11.24 -9.08
CA LYS A 219 -1.61 10.07 -8.22
C LYS A 219 -0.13 9.89 -7.86
N SER A 220 0.12 9.37 -6.67
CA SER A 220 1.45 8.98 -6.20
C SER A 220 1.44 7.56 -5.67
N TYR A 221 2.47 6.79 -5.99
CA TYR A 221 2.71 5.48 -5.40
C TYR A 221 4.06 5.46 -4.67
N GLY A 222 4.13 4.78 -3.53
CA GLY A 222 5.38 4.61 -2.77
C GLY A 222 5.20 4.74 -1.24
N PRO A 223 6.30 4.84 -0.48
CA PRO A 223 7.67 4.64 -0.95
C PRO A 223 7.91 3.20 -1.41
N PHE A 224 8.76 3.05 -2.42
CA PHE A 224 9.42 1.83 -2.86
C PHE A 224 10.93 1.94 -2.58
N HIS A 225 11.68 0.90 -2.89
CA HIS A 225 13.13 0.93 -2.83
C HIS A 225 13.76 0.89 -4.22
N ALA A 226 14.54 1.91 -4.58
CA ALA A 226 15.39 1.92 -5.75
C ALA A 226 16.81 1.49 -5.37
N VAL A 227 17.36 0.51 -6.10
CA VAL A 227 18.78 0.10 -5.93
C VAL A 227 19.76 1.03 -6.67
N GLY A 228 19.23 2.04 -7.37
CA GLY A 228 19.96 2.96 -8.23
C GLY A 228 20.05 2.48 -9.69
N GLY A 229 20.37 3.41 -10.59
CA GLY A 229 20.49 3.18 -12.03
C GLY A 229 19.64 4.17 -12.84
N GLY A 230 20.17 4.66 -13.96
CA GLY A 230 19.55 5.75 -14.72
C GLY A 230 19.54 7.06 -13.91
N ASP A 231 18.45 7.82 -14.02
CA ASP A 231 18.29 9.14 -13.38
C ASP A 231 17.75 9.08 -11.94
N ALA A 232 17.31 7.90 -11.49
CA ALA A 232 16.75 7.70 -10.16
C ALA A 232 17.84 7.39 -9.11
N GLY A 233 17.90 8.22 -8.05
CA GLY A 233 18.79 7.99 -6.91
C GLY A 233 18.48 6.70 -6.15
N LYS A 234 19.51 6.11 -5.52
CA LYS A 234 19.37 4.95 -4.64
C LYS A 234 18.60 5.33 -3.36
N GLY A 235 17.72 4.45 -2.89
CA GLY A 235 17.01 4.63 -1.62
C GLY A 235 15.49 4.61 -1.77
N LYS A 236 14.79 5.45 -1.01
CA LYS A 236 13.33 5.55 -1.10
C LYS A 236 12.95 6.25 -2.40
N ILE A 237 11.98 5.70 -3.11
CA ILE A 237 11.48 6.28 -4.36
C ILE A 237 9.95 6.27 -4.41
N TYR A 238 9.40 7.27 -5.06
CA TYR A 238 7.99 7.48 -5.32
C TYR A 238 7.79 7.65 -6.82
N ILE A 239 6.65 7.20 -7.32
CA ILE A 239 6.27 7.37 -8.73
C ILE A 239 5.05 8.28 -8.74
N HIS A 240 5.24 9.51 -9.23
CA HIS A 240 4.22 10.54 -9.31
C HIS A 240 3.69 10.62 -10.73
N PHE A 241 2.39 10.76 -10.88
CA PHE A 241 1.70 10.87 -12.15
C PHE A 241 1.07 12.26 -12.26
N TYR A 242 1.26 12.91 -13.40
CA TYR A 242 0.92 14.32 -13.59
C TYR A 242 -0.05 14.51 -14.75
N ARG A 243 -0.93 15.50 -14.56
CA ARG A 243 -1.71 16.16 -15.61
C ARG A 243 -1.31 17.63 -15.68
N THR A 244 -1.36 18.21 -16.86
CA THR A 244 -1.17 19.65 -17.06
C THR A 244 -2.46 20.37 -16.74
N SER A 245 -2.35 21.55 -16.13
CA SER A 245 -3.50 22.44 -16.05
C SER A 245 -3.78 22.92 -17.46
N SER A 246 -4.93 22.56 -18.05
CA SER A 246 -5.34 23.08 -19.34
C SER A 246 -5.38 24.60 -19.24
N THR A 247 -4.49 25.31 -19.93
CA THR A 247 -4.76 26.69 -20.34
C THR A 247 -5.88 26.60 -21.36
N HIS A 248 -7.09 27.01 -20.96
CA HIS A 248 -8.16 27.38 -21.89
C HIS A 248 -7.70 28.51 -22.81
#